data_AF-A0A933I8Q1-F1
#
_entry.id   AF-A0A933I8Q1-F1
#
_cell.length_a   1.000
_cell.length_b   1.000
_cell.length_c   1.000
_cell.angle_alpha   90.00
_cell.angle_beta   90.00
_cell.angle_gamma   90.00
#
_symmetry.space_group_name_H-M   'P 1'
#
loop_
_entity.id
_entity.type
_entity.pdbx_description
1 polymer ?
#
loop_
_entity_poly.entity_id
_entity_poly.type
_entity_poly.pdbx_seq_one_letter_code
_entity_poly.pdbx_strand_id
1 'polypeptide(L)' 'MAKVKEMRQMTRAEVEQKLKEEGQNLFHLTLRHSTQGLPKPTELKKSRRQVARIKTVLQEDKLGKAKLASGAKTA' A
#
# COMPACT_ATOMS: atom_id res chain seq x y z
N MET A 1 -11.10 -0.17 -3.31
CA MET A 1 -10.41 -0.64 -2.09
C MET A 1 -9.76 -1.96 -2.44
N ALA A 2 -8.43 -2.04 -2.46
CA ALA A 2 -7.75 -3.32 -2.64
C ALA A 2 -8.04 -4.24 -1.44
N LYS A 3 -8.43 -5.48 -1.71
CA LYS A 3 -8.71 -6.47 -0.66
C LYS A 3 -7.38 -6.95 -0.09
N VAL A 4 -7.31 -7.12 1.24
CA VAL A 4 -6.08 -7.60 1.93
C VAL A 4 -5.63 -8.96 1.39
N LYS A 5 -6.59 -9.79 0.92
CA LYS A 5 -6.31 -11.07 0.28
C LYS A 5 -5.46 -10.94 -0.99
N GLU A 6 -5.72 -9.96 -1.85
CA GLU A 6 -4.96 -9.73 -3.08
C GLU A 6 -3.54 -9.24 -2.75
N MET A 7 -3.38 -8.42 -1.72
CA MET A 7 -2.05 -7.97 -1.28
C MET A 7 -1.18 -9.09 -0.73
N ARG A 8 -1.79 -10.16 -0.20
CA ARG A 8 -1.06 -11.36 0.27
C ARG A 8 -0.64 -12.30 -0.85
N GLN A 9 -1.31 -12.23 -2.01
CA GLN A 9 -0.99 -13.01 -3.20
C GLN A 9 0.18 -12.41 -4.02
N MET A 10 0.52 -11.14 -3.78
CA MET A 10 1.62 -10.46 -4.45
C MET A 10 2.97 -10.82 -3.83
N THR A 11 4.03 -10.72 -4.62
CA THR A 11 5.39 -10.94 -4.13
C THR A 11 5.85 -9.74 -3.28
N ARG A 12 6.83 -9.97 -2.40
CA ARG A 12 7.38 -8.89 -1.55
C ARG A 12 7.86 -7.68 -2.35
N ALA A 13 8.50 -7.91 -3.50
CA ALA A 13 8.97 -6.85 -4.39
C ALA A 13 7.81 -6.02 -4.97
N GLU A 14 6.73 -6.68 -5.40
CA GLU A 14 5.53 -5.99 -5.92
C GLU A 14 4.83 -5.18 -4.82
N VAL A 15 4.76 -5.71 -3.60
CA VAL A 15 4.16 -5.01 -2.45
C VAL A 15 4.99 -3.78 -2.08
N GLU A 16 6.32 -3.88 -2.12
CA GLU A 16 7.23 -2.74 -1.90
C GLU A 16 7.13 -1.69 -3.01
N GLN A 17 6.95 -2.11 -4.26
CA GLN A 17 6.72 -1.19 -5.38
C GLN A 17 5.40 -0.44 -5.23
N LYS A 18 4.31 -1.15 -4.92
CA LYS A 18 3.01 -0.55 -4.62
C LYS A 18 3.06 0.40 -3.44
N LEU A 19 3.86 0.11 -2.42
CA LEU A 19 4.06 1.02 -1.29
C LEU A 19 4.64 2.37 -1.75
N LYS A 20 5.59 2.36 -2.68
CA LYS A 20 6.20 3.58 -3.23
C LYS A 20 5.20 4.39 -4.04
N GLU A 21 4.48 3.74 -4.94
CA GLU A 21 3.45 4.37 -5.77
C GLU A 21 2.34 4.99 -4.92
N GLU A 22 1.81 4.25 -3.95
CA GLU A 22 0.74 4.73 -3.07
C GLU A 22 1.22 5.85 -2.13
N GLY A 23 2.50 5.83 -1.74
CA GLY A 23 3.16 6.89 -0.98
C GLY A 23 3.28 8.20 -1.77
N GLN A 24 3.65 8.13 -3.06
CA GLN A 24 3.66 9.28 -3.96
C GLN A 24 2.26 9.85 -4.16
N ASN A 25 1.26 8.98 -4.35
CA ASN A 25 -0.15 9.39 -4.43
C ASN A 25 -0.60 10.12 -3.15
N LEU A 26 -0.25 9.61 -1.97
CA LEU A 26 -0.55 10.26 -0.70
C LEU A 26 0.11 11.65 -0.59
N PHE A 27 1.36 11.77 -1.04
CA PHE A 27 2.09 13.04 -1.06
C PHE A 27 1.40 14.05 -1.97
N HIS A 28 1.06 13.68 -3.21
CA HIS A 28 0.33 14.53 -4.14
C HIS A 28 -1.05 14.94 -3.60
N LEU A 29 -1.78 14.03 -2.97
CA LEU A 29 -3.07 14.33 -2.33
C LEU A 29 -2.91 15.30 -1.15
N THR A 30 -1.83 15.17 -0.37
CA THR A 30 -1.53 16.07 0.76
C THR A 30 -1.13 17.46 0.27
N LEU A 31 -0.33 17.54 -0.78
CA LEU A 31 0.02 18.81 -1.42
C LEU A 31 -1.21 19.50 -2.00
N ARG A 32 -2.03 18.80 -2.79
CA ARG A 32 -3.29 19.34 -3.34
C ARG A 32 -4.25 19.79 -2.24
N HIS A 33 -4.34 19.03 -1.15
CA HIS A 33 -5.13 19.40 0.02
C HIS A 33 -4.64 20.72 0.62
N SER A 34 -3.32 20.87 0.77
CA SER A 34 -2.70 22.07 1.34
C SER A 34 -2.84 23.29 0.45
N THR A 35 -2.83 23.13 -0.87
CA THR A 35 -2.80 24.25 -1.82
C THR A 35 -4.18 24.70 -2.29
N GLN A 36 -5.14 23.78 -2.43
CA GLN A 36 -6.40 24.09 -3.13
C GLN A 36 -7.65 24.07 -2.23
N GLY A 37 -7.56 23.61 -0.98
CA GLY A 37 -8.74 23.42 -0.14
C GLY A 37 -9.63 22.28 -0.66
N LEU A 38 -10.07 21.41 0.25
CA LEU A 38 -10.61 20.07 -0.04
C LEU A 38 -11.77 20.00 -1.05
N PRO A 39 -11.66 19.14 -2.09
CA PRO A 39 -12.83 18.59 -2.77
C PRO A 39 -13.34 17.30 -2.12
N LYS A 40 -12.46 16.39 -1.63
CA LYS A 40 -12.83 15.05 -1.13
C LYS A 40 -11.90 14.50 -0.02
N PRO A 41 -12.17 14.79 1.28
CA PRO A 41 -11.36 14.30 2.41
C PRO A 41 -11.34 12.77 2.55
N THR A 42 -12.33 12.10 1.97
CA THR A 42 -12.47 10.64 2.01
C THR A 42 -11.38 9.91 1.23
N GLU A 43 -10.82 10.52 0.18
CA GLU A 43 -9.74 9.92 -0.63
C GLU A 43 -8.42 9.90 0.13
N LEU A 44 -8.11 10.96 0.87
CA LEU A 44 -6.93 11.05 1.72
C LEU A 44 -6.97 9.99 2.83
N LYS A 45 -8.16 9.77 3.43
CA LYS A 45 -8.39 8.69 4.40
C LYS A 45 -8.26 7.30 3.78
N LYS A 46 -8.72 7.10 2.54
CA LYS A 46 -8.58 5.83 1.81
C LYS A 46 -7.11 5.51 1.50
N SER A 47 -6.37 6.48 0.95
CA SER A 47 -4.95 6.33 0.63
C SER A 47 -4.11 6.03 1.87
N ARG A 48 -4.33 6.78 2.97
CA ARG A 48 -3.69 6.48 4.28
C ARG A 48 -3.95 5.05 4.76
N ARG A 49 -5.20 4.56 4.63
CA ARG A 49 -5.56 3.19 5.00
C ARG A 49 -4.91 2.15 4.09
N GLN A 50 -4.77 2.41 2.80
CA GLN A 50 -4.06 1.52 1.88
C GLN A 50 -2.58 1.41 2.23
N VAL A 51 -1.89 2.53 2.42
CA VAL A 51 -0.48 2.55 2.85
C VAL A 51 -0.29 1.78 4.17
N ALA A 52 -1.18 2.01 5.15
CA ALA A 52 -1.11 1.29 6.42
C ALA A 52 -1.26 -0.22 6.25
N ARG A 53 -2.22 -0.69 5.43
CA ARG A 53 -2.42 -2.12 5.17
C ARG A 53 -1.22 -2.75 4.46
N ILE A 54 -0.63 -2.07 3.48
CA ILE A 54 0.57 -2.56 2.77
C ILE A 54 1.72 -2.72 3.77
N LYS A 55 1.94 -1.72 4.63
CA LYS A 55 2.95 -1.79 5.70
C LYS A 55 2.69 -2.92 6.69
N THR A 56 1.43 -3.13 7.08
CA THR A 56 1.05 -4.25 7.97
C THR A 56 1.37 -5.59 7.34
N VAL A 57 1.03 -5.80 6.06
CA VAL A 57 1.32 -7.06 5.36
C VAL A 57 2.83 -7.31 5.26
N LEU A 58 3.62 -6.28 4.93
CA LEU A 58 5.09 -6.38 4.94
C LEU A 58 5.65 -6.72 6.33
N GLN A 59 5.04 -6.20 7.40
CA GLN A 59 5.45 -6.50 8.76
C GLN A 59 5.02 -7.90 9.20
N GLU A 60 3.84 -8.37 8.79
CA GLU A 60 3.37 -9.74 9.02
C GLU A 60 4.30 -10.77 8.36
N ASP A 61 4.82 -10.46 7.16
CA ASP A 61 5.81 -11.28 6.45
C ASP A 61 7.15 -11.32 7.18
N LYS A 62 7.67 -10.15 7.59
CA LYS A 62 8.91 -10.05 8.40
C LYS A 62 8.82 -10.81 9.72
N LEU A 63 7.65 -10.79 10.37
CA LEU A 63 7.38 -11.49 11.63
C LEU A 63 7.03 -12.98 11.42
N GLY A 64 6.99 -13.47 10.18
CA GLY A 64 6.68 -14.87 9.86
C GLY A 64 5.24 -15.29 10.15
N LYS A 65 4.33 -14.34 10.45
CA LYS A 65 2.93 -14.62 10.81
C LYS A 65 2.05 -14.89 9.59
N ALA A 66 2.33 -14.23 8.47
CA ALA A 66 1.69 -14.49 7.19
C ALA A 66 2.74 -14.39 6.10
N LYS A 67 3.12 -15.53 5.52
CA LYS A 67 4.08 -15.56 4.41
C LYS A 67 3.42 -14.94 3.17
N LEU A 68 4.06 -13.92 2.61
CA LEU A 68 3.74 -13.43 1.27
C LEU A 68 4.02 -14.55 0.25
N ALA A 69 3.36 -14.48 -0.91
CA ALA A 69 3.55 -15.48 -1.95
C ALA A 69 5.05 -15.62 -2.30
N SER A 70 5.62 -16.79 -2.00
CA SER A 70 6.99 -17.16 -2.37
C SER A 70 6.99 -17.54 -3.85
N GLY A 71 6.87 -16.53 -4.71
CA GLY A 71 7.19 -16.67 -6.12
C GLY A 71 8.69 -16.72 -6.28
N ALA A 72 9.28 -17.91 -6.12
CA ALA A 72 10.45 -18.23 -6.92
C ALA A 72 10.02 -18.01 -8.38
N LYS A 73 10.55 -16.98 -9.04
CA LYS A 73 10.63 -17.04 -10.49
C LYS A 73 11.67 -18.13 -10.79
N THR A 74 11.20 -19.37 -10.88
CA THR A 74 11.84 -20.38 -11.70
C THR A 74 11.77 -19.91 -13.14
N ALA A 75 12.90 -19.43 -13.65
CA ALA A 75 13.29 -19.43 -15.05
C ALA A 75 14.82 -19.40 -15.10
#